data_AF-A0A2E8CFW1-F1
#
_entry.id   AF-A0A2E8CFW1-F1
#
_cell.length_a   1.000
_cell.length_b   1.000
_cell.length_c   1.000
_cell.angle_alpha   90.00
_cell.angle_beta   90.00
_cell.angle_gamma   90.00
#
_symmetry.space_group_name_H-M   'P 1'
#
loop_
_entity.id
_entity.type
_entity.pdbx_description
1 polymer ?
#
loop_
_entity_poly.entity_id
_entity_poly.type
_entity_poly.pdbx_seq_one_letter_code
_entity_poly.pdbx_strand_id
1 'polypeptide(L)' 'MNKIVLVTGGFDPIHSGHIAFLKAAKQLGGHLVVGVNSDAWLCRKKGKAFMSFDERCAATRC' A
#
# COMPACT_ATOMS: atom_id res chain seq x y z
N MET A 1 -4.31 -25.13 2.39
CA MET A 1 -3.18 -24.21 2.66
C MET A 1 -3.67 -22.78 2.55
N ASN A 2 -3.51 -21.95 3.59
CA ASN A 2 -3.99 -20.57 3.55
C ASN A 2 -3.00 -19.69 2.77
N LYS A 3 -3.36 -19.24 1.57
CA LYS A 3 -2.48 -18.47 0.69
C LYS A 3 -2.35 -17.03 1.19
N ILE A 4 -1.11 -16.58 1.39
CA ILE A 4 -0.77 -15.20 1.76
C ILE A 4 -0.41 -14.44 0.49
N VAL A 5 -0.98 -13.25 0.33
CA VAL A 5 -0.70 -12.32 -0.77
C VAL A 5 0.09 -11.15 -0.21
N LEU A 6 1.20 -10.77 -0.85
CA LEU A 6 2.00 -9.60 -0.51
C LEU A 6 1.84 -8.56 -1.61
N VAL A 7 1.53 -7.34 -1.21
CA VAL A 7 1.55 -6.16 -2.07
C VAL A 7 2.47 -5.12 -1.44
N THR A 8 3.31 -4.47 -2.24
CA THR A 8 4.16 -3.37 -1.76
C THR A 8 3.96 -2.11 -2.59
N GLY A 9 3.98 -0.94 -1.98
CA GLY A 9 3.84 0.31 -2.71
C GLY A 9 4.03 1.57 -1.89
N GLY A 10 4.13 2.70 -2.60
CA GLY A 10 4.18 4.02 -1.99
C GLY A 10 2.81 4.51 -1.53
N PHE A 11 1.75 4.24 -2.31
CA PHE A 11 0.37 4.68 -2.03
C PHE A 11 0.26 6.18 -1.74
N ASP A 12 1.00 6.98 -2.50
CA ASP A 12 1.20 8.41 -2.25
C ASP A 12 0.98 9.26 -3.53
N PRO A 13 -0.13 10.01 -3.63
CA PRO A 13 -1.31 9.97 -2.75
C PRO A 13 -2.16 8.71 -3.00
N ILE A 14 -2.95 8.32 -2.00
CA ILE A 14 -3.91 7.23 -2.18
C ILE A 14 -5.12 7.67 -3.02
N HIS A 15 -5.68 6.77 -3.82
CA HIS A 15 -6.87 7.03 -4.64
C HIS A 15 -7.62 5.71 -4.94
N SER A 16 -8.79 5.80 -5.57
CA SER A 16 -9.70 4.66 -5.82
C SER A 16 -9.04 3.48 -6.54
N GLY A 17 -8.10 3.74 -7.45
CA GLY A 17 -7.32 2.71 -8.15
C GLY A 17 -6.50 1.83 -7.20
N HIS A 18 -5.85 2.41 -6.19
CA HIS A 18 -5.13 1.63 -5.17
C HIS A 18 -6.09 0.75 -4.37
N ILE A 19 -7.27 1.26 -4.00
CA ILE A 19 -8.29 0.50 -3.26
C ILE A 19 -8.81 -0.66 -4.09
N ALA A 20 -9.14 -0.43 -5.37
CA ALA A 20 -9.58 -1.48 -6.29
C ALA A 20 -8.50 -2.57 -6.45
N PHE A 21 -7.24 -2.16 -6.57
CA PHE A 21 -6.10 -3.07 -6.65
C PHE A 21 -5.92 -3.92 -5.39
N LEU A 22 -5.97 -3.32 -4.19
CA LEU A 22 -5.86 -4.04 -2.92
C LEU A 22 -7.03 -5.03 -2.72
N LYS A 23 -8.25 -4.65 -3.09
CA LYS A 23 -9.42 -5.54 -3.06
C LYS A 23 -9.25 -6.74 -4.00
N ALA A 24 -8.77 -6.51 -5.22
CA ALA A 24 -8.48 -7.59 -6.16
C ALA A 24 -7.35 -8.50 -5.63
N ALA A 25 -6.29 -7.92 -5.05
CA ALA A 25 -5.20 -8.69 -4.46
C ALA A 25 -5.68 -9.58 -3.28
N LYS A 26 -6.58 -9.06 -2.43
CA LYS A 26 -7.16 -9.83 -1.32
C LYS A 26 -7.96 -11.04 -1.80
N GLN A 27 -8.56 -11.00 -2.99
CA GLN A 27 -9.30 -12.15 -3.55
C GLN A 27 -8.37 -13.31 -3.97
N LEU A 28 -7.06 -13.07 -4.12
CA LEU A 28 -6.09 -14.08 -4.55
C LEU A 28 -5.58 -15.00 -3.42
N GLY A 29 -5.99 -14.77 -2.16
CA GLY A 29 -5.60 -15.57 -1.00
C GLY A 29 -6.40 -15.25 0.26
N GLY A 30 -6.23 -16.03 1.33
CA GLY A 30 -6.98 -15.81 2.58
C GLY A 30 -6.41 -14.68 3.44
N HIS A 31 -5.17 -14.25 3.21
CA HIS A 31 -4.53 -13.15 3.93
C HIS A 31 -3.80 -12.21 2.96
N LEU A 32 -3.93 -10.89 3.18
CA LEU A 32 -3.24 -9.87 2.40
C LEU A 32 -2.35 -9.06 3.36
N VAL A 33 -1.06 -8.98 3.03
CA VAL A 33 -0.08 -8.13 3.69
C VAL A 33 0.26 -6.98 2.76
N VAL A 34 0.19 -5.75 3.26
CA VAL A 34 0.50 -4.54 2.51
C VAL A 34 1.76 -3.90 3.08
N GLY A 35 2.85 -3.92 2.32
CA GLY A 35 4.10 -3.23 2.63
C GLY A 35 4.08 -1.80 2.11
N VAL A 36 4.12 -0.82 3.01
CA VAL A 36 4.12 0.60 2.67
C VAL A 36 5.56 1.14 2.66
N ASN A 37 5.97 1.85 1.61
CA ASN A 37 7.32 2.45 1.57
C ASN A 37 7.42 3.64 2.55
N SER A 38 8.58 3.83 3.18
CA SER A 38 8.83 4.95 4.09
C SER A 38 8.88 6.30 3.37
N ASP A 39 8.65 7.39 4.11
CA ASP A 39 8.75 8.76 3.57
C ASP A 39 10.14 9.04 3.02
N ALA A 40 11.20 8.60 3.71
CA ALA A 40 12.57 8.71 3.23
C ALA A 40 12.80 8.01 1.87
N TRP A 41 12.14 6.88 1.63
CA TRP A 41 12.21 6.19 0.34
C TRP A 41 11.48 6.99 -0.75
N LEU A 42 10.30 7.54 -0.45
CA LEU A 42 9.54 8.37 -1.38
C LEU A 42 10.26 9.66 -1.72
N CYS A 43 10.80 10.37 -0.73
CA CYS A 43 11.61 11.57 -0.93
C CYS A 43 12.84 11.27 -1.82
N ARG A 44 13.55 10.18 -1.56
CA ARG A 44 14.71 9.78 -2.40
C ARG A 44 14.32 9.47 -3.84
N LYS A 45 13.17 8.81 -4.08
CA LYS A 45 12.76 8.35 -5.41
C LYS A 45 11.96 9.38 -6.21
N LYS A 46 11.10 10.16 -5.55
CA LYS A 46 10.11 11.06 -6.15
C LYS A 46 10.30 12.52 -5.74
N GLY A 47 11.29 12.83 -4.91
CA GLY A 47 11.60 14.19 -4.43
C GLY A 47 10.76 14.65 -3.24
N LYS A 48 9.64 13.98 -2.93
CA LYS A 48 8.79 14.27 -1.76
C LYS A 48 7.88 13.09 -1.40
N ALA A 49 7.38 13.11 -0.17
CA ALA A 49 6.19 12.38 0.27
C ALA A 49 5.04 13.39 0.42
N PHE A 50 3.89 13.12 -0.18
CA PHE A 50 2.72 14.00 -0.09
C PHE A 50 1.88 13.70 1.16
N MET A 51 1.76 12.42 1.52
CA MET A 51 1.14 11.93 2.74
C MET A 51 2.20 11.28 3.64
N SER A 52 2.06 11.45 4.95
CA SER A 52 2.93 10.80 5.92
C SER A 52 2.83 9.27 5.83
N PHE A 53 3.87 8.57 6.29
CA PHE A 53 3.87 7.11 6.38
C PHE A 53 2.64 6.56 7.13
N ASP A 54 2.27 7.20 8.24
CA ASP A 54 1.16 6.75 9.07
C ASP A 54 -0.20 6.93 8.38
N GLU A 55 -0.41 8.04 7.68
CA GLU A 55 -1.64 8.26 6.90
C GLU A 55 -1.79 7.23 5.78
N ARG A 56 -0.69 6.89 5.10
CA ARG A 56 -0.69 5.89 4.03
C ARG A 56 -0.90 4.48 4.58
N CYS A 57 -0.36 4.17 5.76
CA CYS A 57 -0.63 2.91 6.45
C CYS A 57 -2.10 2.82 6.88
N ALA A 58 -2.67 3.89 7.44
CA ALA A 58 -4.08 3.94 7.82
C ALA A 58 -4.99 3.75 6.60
N ALA A 59 -4.69 4.44 5.49
CA ALA A 59 -5.54 4.40 4.29
C ALA A 59 -5.44 3.09 3.50
N THR A 60 -4.38 2.31 3.68
CA THR A 60 -4.18 1.00 3.02
C THR A 60 -4.69 -0.19 3.85
N ARG A 61 -5.19 0.06 5.07
CA ARG A 61 -5.91 -0.91 5.91
C ARG A 61 -7.37 -1.03 5.44
N CYS A 62 -7.57 -1.80 4.38
CA CYS A 62 -8.90 -2.19 3.88
C CYS A 62 -9.43 -3.44 4.59
#